data_AF-A0A3D1F404-F1
#
_entry.id   AF-A0A3D1F404-F1
#
_cell.length_a   1.000
_cell.length_b   1.000
_cell.length_c   1.000
_cell.angle_alpha   90.00
_cell.angle_beta   90.00
_cell.angle_gamma   90.00
#
_symmetry.space_group_name_H-M   'P 1'
#
loop_
_entity.id
_entity.type
_entity.pdbx_description
1 polymer ?
#
loop_
_entity_poly.entity_id
_entity_poly.type
_entity_poly.pdbx_seq_one_letter_code
_entity_poly.pdbx_strand_id
1 'polypeptide(L)'
;MHTLRALAAILIVALGLSACSPYVNIPGQRGDTLATHNPNSKYIQEAIVAALKAVVTYRPVEGNYQVILPEGTDPATYASLLPQMGDQAMWSSDGVRQDVPVYEVKAIRLRGADGEIDIARPAVGLPDGRTQQLVTVDMKYYVPGGWGHTRLRVWKASVENAMRQTATPSAQTTIHEDSSQMYPQELGTPMPAAQ
;
A
#
# COMPACT_ATOMS: atom_id res chain seq x y z
N MET A 1 30.22 46.86 -27.20
CA MET A 1 31.18 45.80 -27.60
C MET A 1 31.34 44.90 -26.37
N HIS A 2 30.47 43.93 -26.10
CA HIS A 2 30.34 42.61 -26.79
C HIS A 2 31.76 42.06 -27.03
N THR A 3 32.24 41.01 -26.35
CA THR A 3 31.65 39.68 -26.16
C THR A 3 32.43 38.92 -25.07
N LEU A 4 31.77 37.97 -24.39
CA LEU A 4 32.28 36.75 -23.70
C LEU A 4 31.55 36.53 -22.37
N ARG A 5 30.22 36.48 -22.47
CA ARG A 5 29.32 35.81 -21.53
C ARG A 5 28.72 34.62 -22.28
N ALA A 6 29.44 33.50 -22.37
CA ALA A 6 28.89 32.22 -22.80
C ALA A 6 30.01 31.16 -22.69
N LEU A 7 29.63 29.94 -22.31
CA LEU A 7 30.44 28.72 -22.30
C LEU A 7 31.28 28.46 -21.04
N ALA A 8 30.61 28.05 -19.97
CA ALA A 8 30.97 26.83 -19.23
C ALA A 8 29.86 26.45 -18.22
N ALA A 9 28.60 26.68 -18.58
CA ALA A 9 27.44 26.34 -17.76
C ALA A 9 26.63 25.19 -18.39
N ILE A 10 27.30 24.14 -18.88
CA ILE A 10 26.63 22.94 -19.41
C ILE A 10 27.51 21.72 -19.13
N LEU A 11 27.57 21.28 -17.88
CA LEU A 11 27.97 19.91 -17.53
C LEU A 11 27.34 19.47 -16.20
N ILE A 12 26.03 19.68 -16.07
CA ILE A 12 25.19 19.07 -15.04
C ILE A 12 23.93 18.57 -15.75
N VAL A 13 24.09 17.59 -16.62
CA VAL A 13 22.97 16.83 -17.19
C VAL A 13 23.38 15.37 -17.16
N ALA A 14 22.49 14.52 -16.65
CA ALA A 14 22.59 13.06 -16.58
C ALA A 14 23.20 12.42 -15.33
N LEU A 15 22.93 12.96 -14.13
CA LEU A 15 22.56 12.06 -13.03
C LEU A 15 21.08 11.72 -13.24
N GLY A 16 20.85 10.73 -14.12
CA GLY A 16 19.56 10.09 -14.28
C GLY A 16 19.12 9.61 -12.91
N LEU A 17 18.12 10.30 -12.37
CA LEU A 17 17.32 9.84 -11.26
C LEU A 17 16.64 8.56 -11.76
N SER A 18 17.32 7.43 -11.61
CA SER A 18 16.67 6.14 -11.43
C SER A 18 15.84 6.30 -10.17
N ALA A 19 14.62 6.82 -10.32
CA ALA A 19 13.60 6.78 -9.31
C ALA A 19 13.18 5.31 -9.18
N CYS A 20 14.09 4.49 -8.62
CA CYS A 20 13.78 3.21 -8.03
C CYS A 20 12.88 3.52 -6.84
N SER A 21 11.60 3.74 -7.10
CA SER A 21 10.61 3.88 -6.04
C SER A 21 10.50 2.51 -5.40
N PRO A 22 10.89 2.33 -4.12
CA PRO A 22 10.79 1.04 -3.48
C PRO A 22 9.30 0.71 -3.35
N TYR A 23 8.87 -0.37 -4.01
CA TYR A 23 7.50 -0.85 -3.95
C TYR A 23 7.05 -1.13 -2.51
N VAL A 24 7.97 -1.61 -1.68
CA VAL A 24 7.82 -1.63 -0.21
C VAL A 24 8.48 -0.38 0.36
N ASN A 25 7.68 0.65 0.65
CA ASN A 25 8.19 1.98 0.99
C ASN A 25 8.65 2.10 2.47
N ILE A 26 8.57 1.02 3.26
CA ILE A 26 9.08 0.98 4.63
C ILE A 26 10.00 -0.24 4.75
N PRO A 27 11.32 -0.06 4.98
CA PRO A 27 12.21 -1.19 5.22
C PRO A 27 11.78 -1.91 6.49
N GLY A 28 11.82 -3.24 6.47
CA GLY A 28 11.60 -4.06 7.66
C GLY A 28 12.63 -3.71 8.73
N GLN A 29 12.22 -3.66 9.99
CA GLN A 29 13.16 -3.48 11.11
C GLN A 29 13.94 -4.78 11.37
N ARG A 30 15.06 -4.70 12.10
CA ARG A 30 15.83 -5.89 12.47
C ARG A 30 14.94 -6.83 13.30
N GLY A 31 14.59 -7.99 12.73
CA GLY A 31 13.68 -8.96 13.34
C GLY A 31 12.31 -9.05 12.64
N ASP A 32 11.98 -8.14 11.72
CA ASP A 32 10.78 -8.25 10.88
C ASP A 32 11.00 -9.28 9.77
N THR A 33 10.39 -10.45 9.91
CA THR A 33 10.43 -11.51 8.90
C THR A 33 9.35 -11.37 7.82
N LEU A 34 8.36 -10.50 8.04
CA LEU A 34 7.19 -10.30 7.17
C LEU A 34 7.40 -9.20 6.12
N ALA A 35 8.25 -8.20 6.41
CA ALA A 35 8.48 -7.03 5.56
C ALA A 35 9.72 -7.22 4.67
N THR A 36 9.55 -7.87 3.52
CA THR A 36 10.61 -8.07 2.51
C THR A 36 10.39 -7.17 1.29
N HIS A 37 11.45 -6.66 0.66
CA HIS A 37 11.34 -5.90 -0.59
C HIS A 37 11.07 -6.75 -1.86
N ASN A 38 11.00 -8.08 -1.74
CA ASN A 38 10.72 -8.97 -2.86
C ASN A 38 9.20 -9.12 -3.06
N PRO A 39 8.62 -8.60 -4.16
CA PRO A 39 7.18 -8.75 -4.43
C PRO A 39 6.75 -10.21 -4.64
N ASN A 40 7.71 -11.09 -4.97
CA ASN A 40 7.48 -12.52 -5.16
C ASN A 40 7.59 -13.33 -3.86
N SER A 41 7.75 -12.68 -2.70
CA SER A 41 7.73 -13.40 -1.43
C SER A 41 6.30 -13.75 -1.04
N LYS A 42 6.11 -14.93 -0.43
CA LYS A 42 4.80 -15.45 -0.04
C LYS A 42 3.99 -14.45 0.79
N TYR A 43 4.62 -13.76 1.75
CA TYR A 43 3.93 -12.81 2.62
C TYR A 43 3.44 -11.56 1.87
N ILE A 44 4.22 -11.05 0.90
CA ILE A 44 3.81 -9.92 0.07
C ILE A 44 2.67 -10.34 -0.86
N GLN A 45 2.80 -11.51 -1.48
CA GLN A 45 1.77 -12.10 -2.35
C GLN A 45 0.43 -12.27 -1.62
N GLU A 46 0.44 -12.81 -0.40
CA GLU A 46 -0.76 -12.97 0.43
C GLU A 46 -1.41 -11.61 0.76
N ALA A 47 -0.59 -10.61 1.11
CA ALA A 47 -1.10 -9.27 1.40
C ALA A 47 -1.73 -8.62 0.15
N ILE A 48 -1.07 -8.73 -1.01
CA ILE A 48 -1.58 -8.26 -2.31
C ILE A 48 -2.94 -8.87 -2.61
N VAL A 49 -3.06 -10.20 -2.52
CA VAL A 49 -4.31 -10.91 -2.83
C VAL A 49 -5.41 -10.48 -1.89
N ALA A 50 -5.13 -10.40 -0.58
CA ALA A 50 -6.13 -10.01 0.40
C ALA A 50 -6.62 -8.56 0.17
N ALA A 51 -5.73 -7.64 -0.17
CA ALA A 51 -6.09 -6.26 -0.47
C ALA A 51 -6.88 -6.14 -1.79
N LEU A 52 -6.42 -6.78 -2.86
CA LEU A 52 -7.11 -6.78 -4.16
C LEU A 52 -8.51 -7.41 -4.04
N LYS A 53 -8.63 -8.55 -3.35
CA LYS A 53 -9.94 -9.17 -3.05
C LYS A 53 -10.87 -8.20 -2.34
N ALA A 54 -10.38 -7.49 -1.33
CA ALA A 54 -11.18 -6.52 -0.61
C ALA A 54 -11.67 -5.39 -1.55
N VAL A 55 -10.78 -4.82 -2.37
CA VAL A 55 -11.15 -3.76 -3.30
C VAL A 55 -12.15 -4.25 -4.36
N VAL A 56 -11.93 -5.42 -4.97
CA VAL A 56 -12.83 -5.98 -5.98
C VAL A 56 -14.21 -6.30 -5.37
N THR A 57 -14.23 -6.84 -4.15
CA THR A 57 -15.49 -7.17 -3.44
C THR A 57 -16.32 -5.93 -3.13
N TYR A 58 -15.69 -4.88 -2.58
CA TYR A 58 -16.44 -3.68 -2.15
C TYR A 58 -16.60 -2.63 -3.25
N ARG A 59 -15.79 -2.69 -4.31
CA ARG A 59 -15.80 -1.76 -5.45
C ARG A 59 -15.65 -2.53 -6.76
N PRO A 60 -16.62 -3.41 -7.08
CA PRO A 60 -16.56 -4.25 -8.27
C PRO A 60 -16.64 -3.42 -9.54
N VAL A 61 -16.17 -4.02 -10.62
CA VAL A 61 -16.49 -3.64 -12.00
C VAL A 61 -17.24 -4.77 -12.65
N GLU A 62 -18.02 -4.44 -13.67
CA GLU A 62 -18.69 -5.46 -14.48
C GLU A 62 -17.70 -6.12 -15.44
N GLY A 63 -17.84 -7.45 -15.58
CA GLY A 63 -17.05 -8.24 -16.53
C GLY A 63 -15.61 -8.51 -16.08
N ASN A 64 -14.77 -8.82 -17.06
CA ASN A 64 -13.37 -9.13 -16.83
C ASN A 64 -12.58 -7.87 -16.47
N TYR A 65 -11.53 -8.04 -15.68
CA TYR A 65 -10.64 -6.96 -15.30
C TYR A 65 -9.18 -7.41 -15.31
N GLN A 66 -8.29 -6.47 -15.60
CA GLN A 66 -6.85 -6.69 -15.55
C GLN A 66 -6.31 -6.33 -14.17
N VAL A 67 -5.29 -7.06 -13.73
CA VAL A 67 -4.53 -6.75 -12.53
C VAL A 67 -3.09 -6.44 -12.94
N ILE A 68 -2.61 -5.26 -12.54
CA ILE A 68 -1.21 -4.90 -12.65
C ILE A 68 -0.60 -5.01 -11.26
N LEU A 69 0.30 -5.98 -11.12
CA LEU A 69 1.11 -6.20 -9.94
C LEU A 69 2.38 -5.34 -10.02
N PRO A 70 3.11 -5.24 -8.91
CA PRO A 70 4.30 -4.39 -8.80
C PRO A 70 5.38 -4.72 -9.80
N GLU A 71 6.21 -3.73 -10.08
CA GLU A 71 7.45 -3.97 -10.81
C GLU A 71 8.30 -5.04 -10.13
N GLY A 72 8.91 -5.92 -10.93
CA GLY A 72 9.67 -7.07 -10.43
C GLY A 72 8.83 -8.29 -10.08
N THR A 73 7.50 -8.23 -10.24
CA THR A 73 6.64 -9.41 -10.12
C THR A 73 6.84 -10.34 -11.31
N ASP A 74 7.18 -11.59 -11.03
CA ASP A 74 7.43 -12.59 -12.07
C ASP A 74 6.12 -13.23 -12.61
N PRO A 75 6.15 -13.82 -13.82
CA PRO A 75 5.01 -14.51 -14.40
C PRO A 75 4.43 -15.64 -13.52
N ALA A 76 5.28 -16.32 -12.75
CA ALA A 76 4.85 -17.42 -11.86
C ALA A 76 3.98 -16.89 -10.72
N THR A 77 4.30 -15.71 -10.20
CA THR A 77 3.52 -14.99 -9.20
C THR A 77 2.16 -14.61 -9.76
N TYR A 78 2.09 -14.05 -10.98
CA TYR A 78 0.80 -13.81 -11.64
C TYR A 78 -0.03 -15.09 -11.78
N ALA A 79 0.58 -16.18 -12.24
CA ALA A 79 -0.10 -17.47 -12.39
C ALA A 79 -0.62 -18.05 -11.06
N SER A 80 0.06 -17.76 -9.95
CA SER A 80 -0.35 -18.18 -8.61
C SER A 80 -1.46 -17.30 -8.01
N LEU A 81 -1.42 -15.98 -8.24
CA LEU A 81 -2.32 -15.04 -7.59
C LEU A 81 -3.65 -14.85 -8.31
N LEU A 82 -3.66 -14.81 -9.64
CA LEU A 82 -4.89 -14.53 -10.39
C LEU A 82 -6.01 -15.54 -10.17
N PRO A 83 -5.76 -16.87 -10.12
CA PRO A 83 -6.82 -17.84 -9.82
C PRO A 83 -7.47 -17.59 -8.46
N GLN A 84 -6.73 -17.01 -7.50
CA GLN A 84 -7.28 -16.68 -6.18
C GLN A 84 -8.25 -15.50 -6.25
N MET A 85 -8.16 -14.63 -7.25
CA MET A 85 -9.02 -13.47 -7.44
C MET A 85 -10.34 -13.78 -8.16
N GLY A 86 -10.51 -15.01 -8.63
CA GLY A 86 -11.69 -15.48 -9.36
C GLY A 86 -11.54 -15.38 -10.88
N ASP A 87 -12.50 -15.96 -11.61
CA ASP A 87 -12.40 -16.21 -13.06
C ASP A 87 -12.36 -14.94 -13.93
N GLN A 88 -12.73 -13.78 -13.37
CA GLN A 88 -12.75 -12.49 -14.06
C GLN A 88 -11.38 -11.78 -14.06
N ALA A 89 -10.45 -12.21 -13.19
CA ALA A 89 -9.14 -11.58 -13.07
C ALA A 89 -8.22 -12.07 -14.19
N MET A 90 -7.65 -11.12 -14.93
CA MET A 90 -6.78 -11.41 -16.06
C MET A 90 -5.39 -10.82 -15.86
N TRP A 91 -4.38 -11.59 -16.28
CA TRP A 91 -3.04 -11.04 -16.46
C TRP A 91 -2.98 -10.25 -17.76
N SER A 92 -2.28 -9.13 -17.72
CA SER A 92 -1.91 -8.34 -18.89
C SER A 92 -0.42 -8.58 -19.21
N SER A 93 -0.07 -9.78 -19.67
CA SER A 93 1.32 -10.14 -20.02
C SER A 93 1.86 -9.31 -21.20
N ASP A 94 0.98 -8.94 -22.12
CA ASP A 94 1.31 -8.30 -23.40
C ASP A 94 1.03 -6.78 -23.38
N GLY A 95 0.76 -6.23 -22.20
CA GLY A 95 0.41 -4.83 -22.01
C GLY A 95 -1.09 -4.57 -21.87
N VAL A 96 -1.40 -3.43 -21.25
CA VAL A 96 -2.75 -3.08 -20.80
C VAL A 96 -3.71 -2.96 -21.98
N ARG A 97 -4.75 -3.81 -21.99
CA ARG A 97 -5.87 -3.68 -22.94
C ARG A 97 -6.69 -2.46 -22.57
N GLN A 98 -6.81 -1.51 -23.50
CA GLN A 98 -7.38 -0.18 -23.23
C GLN A 98 -8.89 -0.21 -22.89
N ASP A 99 -9.59 -1.27 -23.29
CA ASP A 99 -11.02 -1.48 -23.14
C ASP A 99 -11.39 -2.32 -21.91
N VAL A 100 -10.41 -2.85 -21.17
CA VAL A 100 -10.64 -3.71 -20.01
C VAL A 100 -10.26 -2.96 -18.72
N PRO A 101 -11.18 -2.84 -17.73
CA PRO A 101 -10.89 -2.16 -16.47
C PRO A 101 -9.65 -2.70 -15.77
N VAL A 102 -8.88 -1.82 -15.10
CA VAL A 102 -7.56 -2.17 -14.54
C VAL A 102 -7.48 -1.83 -13.06
N TYR A 103 -7.19 -2.83 -12.24
CA TYR A 103 -6.72 -2.64 -10.87
C TYR A 103 -5.19 -2.69 -10.85
N GLU A 104 -4.54 -1.62 -10.40
CA GLU A 104 -3.09 -1.52 -10.34
C GLU A 104 -2.63 -1.34 -8.89
N VAL A 105 -1.71 -2.19 -8.43
CA VAL A 105 -1.10 -2.04 -7.11
C VAL A 105 0.02 -1.01 -7.19
N LYS A 106 -0.20 0.16 -6.58
CA LYS A 106 0.71 1.31 -6.69
C LYS A 106 1.83 1.28 -5.65
N ALA A 107 1.54 0.82 -4.43
CA ALA A 107 2.53 0.72 -3.36
C ALA A 107 2.10 -0.28 -2.28
N ILE A 108 3.10 -0.82 -1.59
CA ILE A 108 2.93 -1.62 -0.38
C ILE A 108 3.75 -1.03 0.76
N ARG A 109 3.19 -1.05 1.96
CA ARG A 109 3.85 -0.63 3.18
C ARG A 109 3.50 -1.62 4.26
N LEU A 110 4.36 -2.62 4.48
CA LEU A 110 4.19 -3.58 5.57
C LEU A 110 5.21 -3.31 6.67
N ARG A 111 4.77 -3.41 7.93
CA ARG A 111 5.62 -3.32 9.12
C ARG A 111 5.08 -4.26 10.19
N GLY A 112 5.87 -5.25 10.58
CA GLY A 112 5.41 -6.30 11.49
C GLY A 112 4.10 -6.93 11.02
N ALA A 113 3.06 -6.86 11.85
CA ALA A 113 1.73 -7.39 11.58
C ALA A 113 0.75 -6.36 10.98
N ASP A 114 1.19 -5.14 10.67
CA ASP A 114 0.35 -4.09 10.10
C ASP A 114 0.80 -3.77 8.68
N GLY A 115 -0.16 -3.35 7.84
CA GLY A 115 0.13 -3.05 6.44
C GLY A 115 -0.80 -2.01 5.84
N GLU A 116 -0.33 -1.36 4.79
CA GLU A 116 -1.14 -0.56 3.90
C GLU A 116 -0.80 -0.91 2.45
N ILE A 117 -1.82 -1.08 1.63
CA ILE A 117 -1.67 -1.35 0.20
C ILE A 117 -2.48 -0.34 -0.60
N ASP A 118 -1.81 0.38 -1.48
CA ASP A 118 -2.41 1.37 -2.37
C ASP A 118 -2.79 0.72 -3.69
N ILE A 119 -4.07 0.78 -4.06
CA ILE A 119 -4.60 0.21 -5.29
C ILE A 119 -5.29 1.32 -6.07
N ALA A 120 -4.83 1.59 -7.30
CA ALA A 120 -5.58 2.38 -8.27
C ALA A 120 -6.65 1.48 -8.89
N ARG A 121 -7.92 1.88 -8.76
CA ARG A 121 -9.07 1.15 -9.32
C ARG A 121 -9.70 1.93 -10.46
N PRO A 122 -10.37 1.25 -11.41
CA PRO A 122 -11.20 1.91 -12.40
C PRO A 122 -12.43 2.51 -11.71
N ALA A 123 -12.86 3.71 -12.06
CA ALA A 123 -13.99 4.40 -11.45
C ALA A 123 -14.77 5.20 -12.48
N VAL A 124 -16.10 5.25 -12.33
CA VAL A 124 -17.00 6.00 -13.21
C VAL A 124 -17.72 7.09 -12.43
N GLY A 125 -18.05 8.20 -13.09
CA GLY A 125 -18.86 9.28 -12.52
C GLY A 125 -18.17 10.07 -11.40
N LEU A 126 -16.84 10.13 -11.39
CA LEU A 126 -16.12 10.96 -10.43
C LEU A 126 -16.32 12.45 -10.76
N PRO A 127 -16.45 13.34 -9.74
CA PRO A 127 -16.81 14.75 -9.96
C PRO A 127 -15.84 15.53 -10.86
N ASP A 128 -14.58 15.12 -10.88
CA ASP A 128 -13.49 15.72 -11.66
C ASP A 128 -13.25 15.02 -13.01
N GLY A 129 -14.16 14.13 -13.43
CA GLY A 129 -14.13 13.45 -14.74
C GLY A 129 -13.05 12.38 -14.88
N ARG A 130 -12.27 12.11 -13.83
CA ARG A 130 -11.24 11.07 -13.87
C ARG A 130 -11.85 9.67 -13.87
N THR A 131 -11.12 8.74 -14.46
CA THR A 131 -11.54 7.33 -14.64
C THR A 131 -10.88 6.39 -13.64
N GLN A 132 -10.07 6.91 -12.73
CA GLN A 132 -9.37 6.13 -11.71
C GLN A 132 -9.42 6.79 -10.33
N GLN A 133 -9.45 5.93 -9.32
CA GLN A 133 -9.49 6.32 -7.93
C GLN A 133 -8.49 5.50 -7.11
N LEU A 134 -7.77 6.15 -6.20
CA LEU A 134 -6.95 5.44 -5.25
C LEU A 134 -7.80 4.88 -4.12
N VAL A 135 -7.55 3.63 -3.76
CA VAL A 135 -8.03 3.01 -2.53
C VAL A 135 -6.82 2.52 -1.75
N THR A 136 -6.65 3.00 -0.52
CA THR A 136 -5.68 2.42 0.41
C THR A 136 -6.39 1.39 1.27
N VAL A 137 -5.87 0.16 1.27
CA VAL A 137 -6.36 -0.93 2.10
C VAL A 137 -5.44 -1.03 3.30
N ASP A 138 -5.99 -0.75 4.48
CA ASP A 138 -5.29 -0.99 5.73
C ASP A 138 -5.45 -2.47 6.08
N MET A 139 -4.35 -3.11 6.44
CA MET A 139 -4.18 -4.56 6.54
C MET A 139 -3.64 -4.94 7.92
N LYS A 140 -4.04 -6.12 8.40
CA LYS A 140 -3.49 -6.74 9.62
C LYS A 140 -3.23 -8.22 9.40
N TYR A 141 -2.12 -8.72 9.91
CA TYR A 141 -1.75 -10.12 9.89
C TYR A 141 -2.28 -10.81 11.15
N TYR A 142 -3.01 -11.91 10.97
CA TYR A 142 -3.57 -12.72 12.04
C TYR A 142 -2.93 -14.11 12.01
N VAL A 143 -2.52 -14.64 13.16
CA VAL A 143 -2.06 -16.04 13.26
C VAL A 143 -3.23 -16.89 13.76
N PRO A 144 -3.63 -17.98 13.07
CA PRO A 144 -3.07 -18.55 11.83
C PRO A 144 -3.71 -18.06 10.52
N GLY A 145 -4.57 -17.03 10.54
CA GLY A 145 -5.43 -16.62 9.41
C GLY A 145 -4.77 -15.88 8.24
N GLY A 146 -3.52 -15.42 8.37
CA GLY A 146 -2.84 -14.62 7.35
C GLY A 146 -3.25 -13.15 7.33
N TRP A 147 -2.99 -12.46 6.21
CA TRP A 147 -3.37 -11.06 6.02
C TRP A 147 -4.88 -10.88 5.80
N GLY A 148 -5.48 -9.96 6.54
CA GLY A 148 -6.86 -9.50 6.36
C GLY A 148 -6.93 -7.99 6.26
N HIS A 149 -7.90 -7.49 5.49
CA HIS A 149 -8.18 -6.05 5.46
C HIS A 149 -8.93 -5.63 6.72
N THR A 150 -8.64 -4.44 7.23
CA THR A 150 -9.32 -3.84 8.39
C THR A 150 -10.13 -2.60 7.99
N ARG A 151 -9.66 -1.86 6.97
CA ARG A 151 -10.32 -0.65 6.49
C ARG A 151 -9.97 -0.36 5.04
N LEU A 152 -10.95 0.14 4.27
CA LEU A 152 -10.74 0.69 2.93
C LEU A 152 -10.86 2.22 2.99
N ARG A 153 -9.78 2.92 2.64
CA ARG A 153 -9.75 4.38 2.50
C ARG A 153 -9.88 4.74 1.03
N VAL A 154 -11.04 5.28 0.65
CA VAL A 154 -11.32 5.69 -0.73
C VAL A 154 -11.01 7.18 -0.90
N TRP A 155 -10.05 7.49 -1.76
CA TRP A 155 -9.55 8.86 -1.90
C TRP A 155 -10.38 9.71 -2.87
N LYS A 156 -10.70 10.94 -2.44
CA LYS A 156 -11.37 11.94 -3.28
C LYS A 156 -10.40 12.70 -4.20
N ALA A 157 -9.10 12.66 -3.92
CA ALA A 157 -8.07 13.24 -4.78
C ALA A 157 -7.70 12.28 -5.92
N SER A 158 -7.10 12.81 -6.99
CA SER A 158 -6.51 12.00 -8.08
C SER A 158 -5.52 10.97 -7.53
N VAL A 159 -5.30 9.87 -8.27
CA VAL A 159 -4.35 8.81 -7.86
C VAL A 159 -2.99 9.42 -7.53
N GLU A 160 -2.44 10.27 -8.41
CA GLU A 160 -1.16 10.94 -8.19
C GLU A 160 -1.14 11.80 -6.92
N ASN A 161 -2.17 12.60 -6.68
CA ASN A 161 -2.25 13.47 -5.50
C ASN A 161 -2.39 12.66 -4.21
N ALA A 162 -3.19 11.60 -4.24
CA ALA A 162 -3.36 10.72 -3.10
C ALA A 162 -2.06 9.94 -2.81
N MET A 163 -1.36 9.45 -3.84
CA MET A 163 -0.05 8.80 -3.69
C MET A 163 1.00 9.73 -3.08
N ARG A 164 0.99 11.03 -3.42
CA ARG A 164 1.87 12.02 -2.76
C ARG A 164 1.57 12.16 -1.27
N GLN A 165 0.30 12.05 -0.88
CA GLN A 165 -0.11 12.12 0.52
C GLN A 165 0.25 10.83 1.28
N THR A 166 0.09 9.65 0.67
CA THR A 166 0.44 8.36 1.30
C THR A 166 1.94 8.07 1.31
N ALA A 167 2.72 8.68 0.40
CA ALA A 167 4.18 8.57 0.37
C ALA A 167 4.85 9.31 1.55
N THR A 168 4.16 10.27 2.17
CA THR A 168 4.65 10.87 3.41
C THR A 168 4.45 9.84 4.51
N PRO A 169 5.51 9.41 5.24
CA PRO A 169 5.37 8.46 6.32
C PRO A 169 4.28 8.97 7.25
N SER A 170 3.25 8.16 7.50
CA SER A 170 2.29 8.43 8.55
C SER A 170 3.02 8.27 9.89
N ALA A 171 3.85 9.25 10.23
CA ALA A 171 4.36 9.50 11.57
C ALA A 171 3.21 10.12 12.36
N GLN A 172 2.13 9.35 12.54
CA GLN A 172 0.98 9.73 13.35
C GLN A 172 0.21 8.46 13.75
N THR A 173 0.94 7.51 14.36
CA THR A 173 0.42 6.98 15.61
C THR A 173 0.54 8.14 16.60
N THR A 174 -0.50 8.96 16.70
CA THR A 174 -0.68 9.77 17.90
C THR A 174 -0.81 8.76 19.03
N ILE A 175 0.30 8.46 19.68
CA ILE A 175 0.28 8.03 21.06
C ILE A 175 -0.39 9.22 21.76
N HIS A 176 -1.68 9.09 22.05
CA HIS A 176 -2.26 9.86 23.13
C HIS A 176 -1.54 9.36 24.38
N GLU A 177 -0.39 9.99 24.65
CA GLU A 177 0.27 9.97 25.92
C GLU A 177 -0.60 10.83 26.85
N ASP A 178 -1.75 10.26 27.24
CA ASP A 178 -2.52 10.76 28.36
C ASP A 178 -1.85 10.26 29.64
N SER A 179 -0.65 10.78 29.86
CA SER A 179 -0.03 10.82 31.18
C SER A 179 -0.44 12.14 31.83
N SER A 180 -1.61 12.17 32.47
CA SER A 180 -1.82 12.89 33.73
C SER A 180 -3.23 12.71 34.31
N GLN A 181 -3.25 11.97 35.42
CA GLN A 181 -4.12 12.17 36.60
C GLN A 181 -5.57 11.65 36.56
N MET A 182 -5.80 10.56 37.28
CA MET A 182 -6.60 10.58 38.50
C MET A 182 -6.45 9.25 39.26
N TYR A 183 -5.75 9.30 40.40
CA TYR A 183 -6.05 8.36 41.48
C TYR A 183 -7.42 8.73 42.06
N PRO A 184 -8.23 7.74 42.45
CA PRO A 184 -8.90 7.81 43.73
C PRO A 184 -8.21 6.89 44.73
N GLN A 185 -7.89 7.45 45.91
CA GLN A 185 -7.63 6.69 47.12
C GLN A 185 -8.83 5.80 47.42
N GLU A 186 -8.64 4.49 47.43
CA GLU A 186 -9.55 3.57 48.10
C GLU A 186 -8.90 3.11 49.41
N LEU A 187 -9.69 3.32 50.46
CA LEU A 187 -9.45 3.09 51.88
C LEU A 187 -8.94 1.68 52.20
N GLY A 188 -8.07 1.60 53.21
CA GLY A 188 -7.44 0.36 53.63
C GLY A 188 -8.38 -0.71 54.17
N THR A 189 -7.91 -1.95 54.07
CA THR A 189 -8.25 -3.05 54.97
C THR A 189 -6.95 -3.76 55.38
N PRO A 190 -6.72 -4.03 56.68
CA PRO A 190 -5.54 -4.75 57.12
C PRO A 190 -5.67 -6.25 56.78
N MET A 191 -4.62 -6.83 56.22
CA MET A 191 -4.51 -8.29 56.09
C MET A 191 -4.33 -8.96 57.46
N PRO A 192 -4.89 -10.16 57.67
CA PRO A 192 -4.66 -10.94 58.89
C PRO A 192 -3.24 -11.53 58.90
N ALA A 193 -2.65 -11.60 60.10
CA ALA A 193 -1.33 -12.15 60.35
C ALA A 193 -1.25 -13.64 59.96
N ALA A 194 -0.15 -14.01 59.29
CA ALA A 194 0.22 -15.40 59.07
C ALA A 194 0.60 -16.06 60.41
N GLN A 195 0.08 -17.28 60.63
CA GLN A 195 0.51 -18.19 61.70
C GLN A 195 1.86 -18.81 61.36
#